data_AF-A0A935D266-F1
#
_entry.id   AF-A0A935D266-F1
#
_cell.length_a   1.000
_cell.length_b   1.000
_cell.length_c   1.000
_cell.angle_alpha   90.00
_cell.angle_beta   90.00
_cell.angle_gamma   90.00
#
_symmetry.space_group_name_H-M   'P 1'
#
loop_
_entity.id
_entity.type
_entity.pdbx_description
1 polymer ?
#
loop_
_entity_poly.entity_id
_entity_poly.type
_entity_poly.pdbx_seq_one_letter_code
_entity_poly.pdbx_strand_id
1 'polypeptide(L)'
;ALGTILLASVVVTGLSKSGVPVIKLPLQTQTQWADSVLQKMTMDEKIGQLFMVRANSDKGADHTRYIKNLITTYKIGGLCFFQGTAAEKQIELINEYQNLLPCHL
;
A
#
# COMPACT_ATOMS: atom_id res chain seq x y z
N ALA A 1 -52.77 -30.87 42.52
CA ALA A 1 -51.56 -30.08 42.82
C ALA A 1 -50.53 -30.36 41.73
N LEU A 2 -50.04 -29.31 41.06
CA LEU A 2 -48.74 -29.19 40.36
C LEU A 2 -48.47 -30.28 39.32
N GLY A 3 -48.74 -30.09 38.03
CA GLY A 3 -48.11 -29.07 37.18
C GLY A 3 -47.34 -29.85 36.10
N THR A 4 -47.74 -29.80 34.82
CA THR A 4 -47.08 -28.96 33.81
C THR A 4 -45.54 -28.98 33.93
N ILE A 5 -44.69 -29.26 32.95
CA ILE A 5 -44.75 -29.17 31.49
C ILE A 5 -43.30 -29.50 31.03
N LEU A 6 -43.13 -30.12 29.85
CA LEU A 6 -41.92 -30.13 29.01
C LEU A 6 -40.53 -30.31 29.67
N LEU A 7 -39.98 -31.53 29.58
CA LEU A 7 -38.55 -31.67 29.25
C LEU A 7 -38.39 -31.44 27.74
N ALA A 8 -38.55 -30.19 27.32
CA ALA A 8 -38.11 -29.77 25.99
C ALA A 8 -36.59 -29.66 26.04
N SER A 9 -35.97 -30.51 25.21
CA SER A 9 -34.59 -30.46 24.76
C SER A 9 -34.01 -29.06 24.86
N VAL A 10 -33.12 -28.84 25.82
CA VAL A 10 -32.23 -27.68 25.82
C VAL A 10 -31.21 -27.92 24.70
N VAL A 11 -31.65 -27.68 23.46
CA VAL A 11 -30.75 -27.43 22.35
C VAL A 11 -30.33 -25.97 22.54
N VAL A 12 -29.24 -25.75 23.29
CA VAL A 12 -28.49 -24.50 23.16
C VAL A 12 -27.83 -24.56 21.80
N THR A 13 -28.57 -24.12 20.78
CA THR A 13 -28.01 -23.80 19.48
C THR A 13 -26.99 -22.70 19.69
N GLY A 14 -25.72 -23.09 19.64
CA GLY A 14 -24.61 -22.15 19.61
C GLY A 14 -24.77 -21.20 18.43
N LEU A 15 -24.87 -19.91 18.73
CA LEU A 15 -24.54 -18.84 17.81
C LEU A 15 -23.56 -17.92 18.52
N SER A 16 -22.29 -18.36 18.54
CA SER A 16 -21.18 -17.43 18.71
C SER A 16 -21.15 -16.55 17.46
N LYS A 17 -21.81 -15.38 17.50
CA LYS A 17 -21.56 -14.32 16.50
C LYS A 17 -20.21 -13.69 16.87
N SER A 18 -19.12 -14.33 16.46
CA SER A 18 -17.83 -13.66 16.34
C SER A 18 -17.90 -12.73 15.12
N GLY A 19 -18.60 -11.61 15.28
CA GLY A 19 -18.47 -10.49 14.36
C GLY A 19 -17.06 -9.96 14.49
N VAL A 20 -16.20 -10.28 13.53
CA VAL A 20 -14.94 -9.55 13.35
C VAL A 20 -15.31 -8.07 13.23
N PRO A 21 -14.71 -7.16 14.01
CA PRO A 21 -14.94 -5.74 13.84
C PRO A 21 -14.48 -5.36 12.42
N VAL A 22 -15.42 -5.23 11.50
CA VAL A 22 -15.15 -4.64 10.19
C VAL A 22 -14.95 -3.16 10.44
N ILE A 23 -13.69 -2.75 10.50
CA ILE A 23 -13.33 -1.33 10.45
C ILE A 23 -13.92 -0.80 9.14
N LYS A 24 -15.00 -0.02 9.23
CA LYS A 24 -15.52 0.74 8.09
C LYS A 24 -14.50 1.85 7.80
N LEU A 25 -13.50 1.52 7.00
CA LEU A 25 -12.57 2.49 6.44
C LEU A 25 -13.40 3.52 5.66
N PRO A 26 -13.12 4.82 5.77
CA PRO A 26 -13.76 5.85 4.95
C PRO A 26 -13.26 5.73 3.51
N LEU A 27 -13.74 4.71 2.80
CA LEU A 27 -13.34 4.39 1.43
C LEU A 27 -13.69 5.53 0.47
N GLN A 28 -14.80 6.24 0.72
CA GLN A 28 -15.33 7.30 -0.15
C GLN A 28 -14.41 8.52 -0.28
N THR A 29 -13.75 8.94 0.80
CA THR A 29 -12.82 10.08 0.77
C THR A 29 -11.48 9.69 0.14
N GLN A 30 -11.03 8.46 0.36
CA GLN A 30 -9.81 7.92 -0.25
C GLN A 30 -9.94 7.75 -1.76
N THR A 31 -11.11 7.30 -2.24
CA THR A 31 -11.38 7.17 -3.67
C THR A 31 -11.38 8.52 -4.39
N GLN A 32 -11.97 9.57 -3.79
CA GLN A 32 -11.99 10.90 -4.41
C GLN A 32 -10.59 11.49 -4.59
N TRP A 33 -9.71 11.32 -3.61
CA TRP A 33 -8.32 11.74 -3.73
C TRP A 33 -7.61 10.97 -4.86
N ALA A 34 -7.71 9.64 -4.87
CA ALA A 34 -7.06 8.81 -5.87
C ALA A 34 -7.54 9.15 -7.29
N ASP A 35 -8.85 9.34 -7.47
CA ASP A 35 -9.45 9.74 -8.75
C ASP A 35 -8.94 11.11 -9.21
N SER A 36 -8.85 12.07 -8.28
CA SER A 36 -8.35 13.42 -8.59
C SER A 36 -6.89 13.43 -9.03
N VAL A 37 -6.07 12.54 -8.48
CA VAL A 37 -4.65 12.39 -8.84
C VAL A 37 -4.55 11.70 -10.19
N LEU A 38 -5.29 10.61 -10.40
CA LEU A 38 -5.28 9.84 -11.64
C LEU A 38 -5.78 10.66 -12.84
N GLN A 39 -6.76 11.55 -12.64
CA GLN A 39 -7.27 12.43 -13.70
C GLN A 39 -6.23 13.46 -14.18
N LYS A 40 -5.26 13.83 -13.33
CA LYS A 40 -4.20 14.80 -13.67
C LYS A 40 -3.02 14.16 -14.41
N MET A 41 -2.96 12.83 -14.49
CA MET A 41 -1.87 12.09 -15.14
C MET A 41 -2.14 11.83 -16.62
N THR A 42 -1.09 11.94 -17.43
CA THR A 42 -1.05 11.45 -18.81
C THR A 42 -1.16 9.92 -18.87
N MET A 43 -1.46 9.35 -20.04
CA MET A 43 -1.53 7.89 -20.20
C MET A 43 -0.18 7.22 -19.87
N ASP A 44 0.93 7.81 -20.30
CA ASP A 44 2.27 7.27 -20.06
C ASP A 44 2.62 7.32 -18.57
N GLU A 45 2.23 8.38 -17.84
CA GLU A 45 2.39 8.46 -16.39
C GLU A 45 1.59 7.38 -15.66
N LYS A 46 0.35 7.12 -16.09
CA LYS A 46 -0.48 6.04 -15.52
C LYS A 46 0.17 4.68 -15.72
N ILE A 47 0.72 4.43 -16.89
CA ILE A 47 1.46 3.21 -17.20
C ILE A 47 2.72 3.14 -16.34
N GLY A 48 3.44 4.26 -16.18
CA GLY A 48 4.59 4.41 -15.28
C GLY A 48 4.30 3.98 -13.84
N GLN A 49 3.15 4.40 -13.31
CA GLN A 49 2.71 4.05 -11.94
C GLN A 49 2.53 2.54 -11.71
N LEU A 50 2.41 1.73 -12.76
CA LEU A 50 2.28 0.27 -12.66
C LEU A 50 3.64 -0.44 -12.51
N PHE A 51 4.75 0.27 -12.74
CA PHE A 51 6.08 -0.31 -12.65
C PHE A 51 6.71 -0.10 -11.27
N MET A 52 7.22 -1.20 -10.71
CA MET A 52 7.99 -1.26 -9.47
C MET A 52 9.40 -1.72 -9.79
N VAL A 53 10.41 -0.90 -9.51
CA VAL A 53 11.80 -1.18 -9.88
C VAL A 53 12.61 -1.59 -8.65
N ARG A 54 13.49 -2.58 -8.83
CA ARG A 54 14.44 -2.97 -7.79
C ARG A 54 15.51 -1.89 -7.58
N ALA A 55 15.61 -1.42 -6.34
CA ALA A 55 16.68 -0.55 -5.87
C ALA A 55 17.63 -1.29 -4.92
N ASN A 56 18.91 -0.98 -5.00
CA ASN A 56 19.98 -1.57 -4.20
C ASN A 56 20.88 -0.44 -3.70
N SER A 57 21.18 -0.41 -2.39
CA SER A 57 22.01 0.64 -1.76
C SER A 57 23.52 0.38 -1.90
N ASP A 58 23.90 -0.83 -2.27
CA ASP A 58 25.28 -1.31 -2.39
C ASP A 58 25.89 -1.20 -3.80
N LYS A 59 25.08 -0.88 -4.82
CA LYS A 59 25.51 -0.87 -6.24
C LYS A 59 26.19 0.40 -6.75
N GLY A 60 26.45 1.37 -5.88
CA GLY A 60 27.18 2.59 -6.23
C GLY A 60 26.41 3.63 -7.07
N ALA A 61 27.11 4.67 -7.50
CA ALA A 61 26.51 5.88 -8.08
C ALA A 61 25.85 5.68 -9.45
N ASP A 62 26.35 4.76 -10.27
CA ASP A 62 25.77 4.48 -11.60
C ASP A 62 24.39 3.84 -11.48
N HIS A 63 24.22 2.91 -10.51
CA HIS A 63 22.91 2.34 -10.22
C HIS A 63 21.95 3.40 -9.71
N THR A 64 22.39 4.27 -8.79
CA THR A 64 21.60 5.42 -8.34
C THR A 64 21.18 6.31 -9.50
N ARG A 65 22.10 6.66 -10.41
CA ARG A 65 21.79 7.48 -11.60
C ARG A 65 20.78 6.80 -12.52
N TYR A 66 20.92 5.50 -12.74
CA TYR A 66 19.96 4.71 -13.51
C TYR A 66 18.56 4.77 -12.89
N ILE A 67 18.44 4.54 -11.58
CA ILE A 67 17.16 4.63 -10.86
C ILE A 67 16.57 6.03 -10.95
N LYS A 68 17.37 7.08 -10.75
CA LYS A 68 16.92 8.48 -10.92
C LYS A 68 16.35 8.73 -12.31
N ASN A 69 17.02 8.25 -13.36
CA ASN A 69 16.52 8.38 -14.72
C ASN A 69 15.16 7.68 -14.91
N LEU A 70 14.97 6.51 -14.31
CA LEU A 70 13.67 5.83 -14.37
C LEU A 70 12.57 6.62 -13.67
N ILE A 71 12.86 7.21 -12.52
CA ILE A 71 11.95 8.08 -11.78
C ILE A 71 11.57 9.31 -12.60
N THR A 72 12.57 10.03 -13.13
CA THR A 72 12.33 11.32 -13.80
C THR A 72 11.72 11.16 -15.19
N THR A 73 12.12 10.13 -15.93
CA THR A 73 11.75 9.94 -17.34
C THR A 73 10.48 9.10 -17.49
N TYR A 74 10.37 7.98 -16.77
CA TYR A 74 9.24 7.05 -16.92
C TYR A 74 8.20 7.15 -15.79
N LYS A 75 8.43 8.03 -14.80
CA LYS A 75 7.48 8.29 -13.70
C LYS A 75 7.03 7.00 -13.00
N ILE A 76 7.98 6.12 -12.71
CA ILE A 76 7.73 4.81 -12.09
C ILE A 76 6.95 4.95 -10.78
N GLY A 77 6.03 4.03 -10.52
CA GLY A 77 5.14 4.07 -9.35
C GLY A 77 5.79 3.67 -8.04
N GLY A 78 6.88 2.91 -8.07
CA GLY A 78 7.56 2.55 -6.84
C GLY A 78 8.94 1.94 -7.00
N LEU A 79 9.59 1.84 -5.84
CA LEU A 79 10.88 1.18 -5.67
C LEU A 79 10.77 0.07 -4.64
N CYS A 80 11.36 -1.07 -4.94
CA CYS A 80 11.50 -2.18 -4.00
C CYS A 80 12.99 -2.31 -3.63
N PHE A 81 13.34 -2.03 -2.37
CA PHE A 81 14.70 -2.19 -1.88
C PHE A 81 14.98 -3.64 -1.52
N PHE A 82 16.11 -4.16 -1.99
CA PHE A 82 16.61 -5.50 -1.66
C PHE A 82 17.88 -5.41 -0.82
N GLN A 83 18.48 -6.57 -0.48
CA GLN A 83 19.75 -6.64 0.26
C GLN A 83 20.76 -5.61 -0.26
N GLY A 84 21.32 -4.85 0.67
CA GLY A 84 22.22 -3.75 0.40
C GLY A 84 23.05 -3.38 1.63
N THR A 85 23.59 -2.17 1.66
CA THR A 85 24.45 -1.63 2.73
C THR A 85 23.66 -1.21 3.99
N ALA A 86 24.38 -0.71 5.01
CA ALA A 86 23.84 -0.12 6.22
C ALA A 86 22.57 0.74 6.04
N ALA A 87 21.69 0.69 7.05
CA ALA A 87 20.38 1.33 7.03
C ALA A 87 20.42 2.84 6.70
N GLU A 88 21.47 3.54 7.14
CA GLU A 88 21.67 4.98 6.90
C GLU A 88 21.69 5.32 5.40
N LYS A 89 22.46 4.60 4.60
CA LYS A 89 22.56 4.85 3.15
C LYS A 89 21.24 4.57 2.44
N GLN A 90 20.45 3.61 2.93
CA GLN A 90 19.13 3.35 2.36
C GLN A 90 18.15 4.49 2.65
N ILE A 91 18.20 5.08 3.85
CA ILE A 91 17.39 6.26 4.21
C ILE A 91 17.74 7.46 3.33
N GLU A 92 19.04 7.73 3.14
CA GLU A 92 19.51 8.80 2.25
C GLU A 92 18.97 8.64 0.83
N LEU A 93 19.08 7.44 0.26
CA LEU A 93 18.58 7.14 -1.08
C LEU A 93 17.06 7.27 -1.16
N ILE A 94 16.32 6.84 -0.14
CA ILE A 94 14.86 7.01 -0.09
C ILE A 94 14.51 8.49 -0.16
N ASN A 95 15.11 9.31 0.70
CA ASN A 95 14.85 10.75 0.74
C ASN A 95 15.21 11.42 -0.59
N GLU A 96 16.35 11.05 -1.17
CA GLU A 96 16.78 11.56 -2.47
C GLU A 96 15.78 11.20 -3.57
N TYR A 97 15.32 9.95 -3.64
CA TYR A 97 14.36 9.53 -4.65
C TYR A 97 12.99 10.16 -4.47
N GLN A 98 12.52 10.35 -3.24
CA GLN A 98 11.25 11.03 -2.96
C GLN A 98 11.28 12.51 -3.39
N ASN A 99 12.42 13.19 -3.22
CA ASN A 99 12.58 14.58 -3.67
C ASN A 99 12.57 14.74 -5.19
N LEU A 100 12.86 13.68 -5.95
CA LEU A 100 12.83 13.71 -7.41
C LEU A 100 11.45 13.45 -8.00
N LEU A 101 10.50 12.98 -7.17
CA LEU A 101 9.15 12.74 -7.62
C LEU A 101 8.44 14.10 -7.83
N PRO A 102 7.84 14.32 -9.00
CA PRO A 102 7.10 15.55 -9.28
C PRO A 102 5.82 15.68 -8.44
N CYS A 103 5.44 14.60 -7.74
CA CYS A 103 4.29 14.54 -6.85
C CYS A 103 4.73 14.71 -5.39
N HIS A 104 4.79 15.96 -4.92
CA HIS A 104 4.55 16.25 -3.52
C HIS A 104 3.02 16.25 -3.32
N LEU A 105 2.45 15.05 -3.14
CA LEU A 105 1.03 14.87 -2.77
C LEU A 105 0.85 15.01 -1.26
#